data_AF-A0A1I7LUU1-F1
#
_entry.id   AF-A0A1I7LUU1-F1
#
_cell.length_a   1.000
_cell.length_b   1.000
_cell.length_c   1.000
_cell.angle_alpha   90.00
_cell.angle_beta   90.00
_cell.angle_gamma   90.00
#
_symmetry.space_group_name_H-M   'P 1'
#
loop_
_entity.id
_entity.type
_entity.pdbx_description
1 polymer ?
#
loop_
_entity_poly.entity_id
_entity_poly.type
_entity_poly.pdbx_seq_one_letter_code
_entity_poly.pdbx_strand_id
1 'polypeptide(L)'
;MKNVDSTSVGRTARIKCRNYGDSVHTGALIKMSHAGFVEAWDPLEPSAGIDLGLVIAAKKREIANILRSYTGYYDLFSELIQNALDAVERRLEEDEAGYAPRIWIEIDLGKHEVRVTDNGCGMSLEQFRQFLSPSFSFKNGQSTRGSKGVGATYLGYGFNSLHVSSRQPEGVFSGKFENGRNWIEDRLGTIARPKIVPALQIDGQFSDLDRGTAVAVMLNGANIRPKNLSWYQAVSATQWLALLRIFTPLGGLYIDGSSAPWKYDRTYER
;
A
#
# COMPACT_ATOMS: atom_id res chain seq x y z
N MET A 1 14.01 44.13 57.42
CA MET A 1 13.38 44.82 56.27
C MET A 1 13.92 44.21 54.98
N LYS A 2 12.98 43.82 54.11
CA LYS A 2 13.10 43.32 52.73
C LYS A 2 13.95 44.26 51.84
N ASN A 3 14.50 43.90 50.68
CA ASN A 3 14.65 42.61 49.98
C ASN A 3 15.69 42.78 48.84
N VAL A 4 16.21 41.62 48.45
CA VAL A 4 16.95 41.20 47.26
C VAL A 4 16.21 41.56 45.96
N ASP A 5 16.90 41.97 44.88
CA ASP A 5 17.07 41.11 43.69
C ASP A 5 18.01 41.64 42.60
N SER A 6 18.73 40.69 42.02
CA SER A 6 19.57 40.77 40.84
C SER A 6 18.91 39.98 39.71
N THR A 7 18.90 40.47 38.47
CA THR A 7 19.19 39.65 37.28
C THR A 7 19.15 40.48 35.98
N SER A 8 20.08 40.14 35.11
CA SER A 8 20.33 40.62 33.75
C SER A 8 19.32 40.09 32.73
N VAL A 9 18.91 40.91 31.76
CA VAL A 9 18.36 40.42 30.47
C VAL A 9 18.87 41.26 29.30
N GLY A 10 19.68 40.61 28.45
CA GLY A 10 19.43 40.46 27.02
C GLY A 10 19.38 41.72 26.13
N ARG A 11 20.47 41.91 25.38
CA ARG A 11 20.64 42.90 24.31
C ARG A 11 19.68 42.66 23.14
N THR A 12 19.02 43.72 22.66
CA THR A 12 18.47 43.79 21.29
C THR A 12 19.07 45.02 20.60
N ALA A 13 19.92 44.82 19.60
CA ALA A 13 20.44 45.89 18.75
C ALA A 13 19.56 46.02 17.50
N ARG A 14 18.95 47.20 17.30
CA ARG A 14 18.35 47.62 16.03
C ARG A 14 19.24 48.69 15.43
N ILE A 15 19.80 48.43 14.25
CA ILE A 15 20.54 49.44 13.48
C ILE A 15 19.62 50.00 12.41
N LYS A 16 19.42 51.30 12.48
CA LYS A 16 18.69 52.16 11.54
C LYS A 16 19.75 53.04 10.88
N CYS A 17 19.90 52.98 9.55
CA CYS A 17 20.77 53.92 8.84
C CYS A 17 19.99 54.71 7.79
N ARG A 18 20.23 56.02 7.83
CA ARG A 18 19.65 57.11 7.07
C ARG A 18 20.14 57.13 5.62
N ASN A 19 19.27 57.63 4.74
CA ASN A 19 19.64 58.17 3.43
C ASN A 19 20.50 59.45 3.57
N TYR A 20 21.49 59.58 2.72
CA TYR A 20 22.10 60.86 2.29
C TYR A 20 22.45 60.74 0.81
N GLY A 21 22.10 61.79 0.05
CA GLY A 21 22.16 61.81 -1.40
C GLY A 21 23.44 62.35 -2.02
N ASP A 22 23.38 62.36 -3.34
CA ASP A 22 24.02 63.22 -4.35
C ASP A 22 25.50 63.08 -4.74
N SER A 23 25.64 62.64 -6.00
CA SER A 23 26.34 63.30 -7.12
C SER A 23 27.81 62.95 -7.46
N VAL A 24 27.92 62.34 -8.66
CA VAL A 24 28.88 62.54 -9.77
C VAL A 24 30.38 62.35 -9.52
N HIS A 25 30.96 61.33 -10.17
CA HIS A 25 32.12 61.50 -11.06
C HIS A 25 32.29 60.32 -12.04
N THR A 26 32.55 60.70 -13.28
CA THR A 26 32.81 59.92 -14.50
C THR A 26 34.02 59.00 -14.43
N GLY A 27 33.91 57.77 -14.94
CA GLY A 27 35.04 56.88 -15.18
C GLY A 27 34.66 55.61 -15.97
N ALA A 28 35.07 55.59 -17.24
CA ALA A 28 35.27 54.43 -18.13
C ALA A 28 34.35 53.18 -17.97
N LEU A 29 33.41 53.03 -18.91
CA LEU A 29 32.70 51.77 -19.17
C LEU A 29 33.65 50.72 -19.76
N ILE A 30 34.19 49.85 -18.89
CA ILE A 30 34.57 48.49 -19.30
C ILE A 30 33.26 47.71 -19.44
N LYS A 31 32.92 47.23 -20.64
CA LYS A 31 31.83 46.27 -20.85
C LYS A 31 32.19 44.96 -20.15
N MET A 32 31.81 44.82 -18.88
CA MET A 32 31.70 43.50 -18.27
C MET A 32 30.49 42.80 -18.88
N SER A 33 30.73 41.63 -19.47
CA SER A 33 29.70 40.67 -19.87
C SER A 33 28.69 40.52 -18.75
N HIS A 34 27.40 40.63 -19.08
CA HIS A 34 26.32 40.38 -18.15
C HIS A 34 26.48 38.97 -17.58
N ALA A 35 26.97 38.87 -16.34
CA ALA A 35 26.78 37.67 -15.55
C ALA A 35 25.27 37.60 -15.31
N GLY A 36 24.58 36.72 -16.05
CA GLY A 36 23.16 36.48 -15.85
C GLY A 36 22.96 35.98 -14.42
N PHE A 37 22.40 36.82 -13.56
CA PHE A 37 21.88 36.36 -12.29
C PHE A 37 20.71 35.42 -12.61
N VAL A 38 20.87 34.15 -12.26
CA VAL A 38 19.78 33.18 -12.30
C VAL A 38 18.85 33.55 -11.14
N GLU A 39 17.58 33.84 -11.44
CA GLU A 39 16.57 34.03 -10.39
C GLU A 39 16.46 32.76 -9.55
N ALA A 40 16.23 32.92 -8.24
CA ALA A 40 16.01 31.78 -7.35
C ALA A 40 14.79 31.01 -7.85
N TRP A 41 14.98 29.75 -8.24
CA TRP A 41 13.92 28.85 -8.67
C TRP A 41 13.84 27.68 -7.70
N ASP A 42 12.64 27.16 -7.48
CA ASP A 42 12.48 25.91 -6.76
C ASP A 42 12.85 24.75 -7.72
N PRO A 43 13.89 23.96 -7.45
CA PRO A 43 14.24 22.81 -8.30
C PRO A 43 13.16 21.73 -8.32
N LEU A 44 12.15 21.81 -7.44
CA LEU A 44 11.00 20.93 -7.37
C LEU A 44 9.72 21.56 -7.94
N GLU A 45 9.75 22.81 -8.41
CA GLU A 45 8.60 23.42 -9.06
C GLU A 45 8.19 22.58 -10.29
N PRO A 46 6.91 22.19 -10.40
CA PRO A 46 6.45 21.41 -11.53
C PRO A 46 6.62 22.22 -12.80
N SER A 47 7.48 21.74 -13.69
CA SER A 47 7.69 22.33 -15.01
C SER A 47 6.35 22.37 -15.74
N ALA A 48 5.98 23.51 -16.33
CA ALA A 48 4.78 23.60 -17.14
C ALA A 48 4.83 22.54 -18.25
N GLY A 49 3.86 21.61 -18.24
CA GLY A 49 3.85 20.45 -19.14
C GLY A 49 4.57 19.22 -18.58
N ILE A 50 4.20 18.78 -17.36
CA ILE A 50 4.71 17.55 -16.75
C ILE A 50 4.61 16.38 -17.75
N ASP A 51 5.77 15.83 -18.10
CA ASP A 51 5.86 14.63 -18.94
C ASP A 51 5.25 13.44 -18.20
N LEU A 52 4.17 12.89 -18.76
CA LEU A 52 3.51 11.68 -18.25
C LEU A 52 4.49 10.51 -18.10
N GLY A 53 5.49 10.40 -18.98
CA GLY A 53 6.56 9.41 -18.91
C GLY A 53 7.41 9.57 -17.64
N LEU A 54 7.74 10.81 -17.27
CA LEU A 54 8.51 11.11 -16.06
C LEU A 54 7.72 10.74 -14.79
N VAL A 55 6.43 11.05 -14.75
CA VAL A 55 5.53 10.69 -13.63
C VAL A 55 5.44 9.19 -13.47
N ILE A 56 5.26 8.45 -14.58
CA ILE A 56 5.21 6.99 -14.56
C ILE A 56 6.53 6.40 -14.08
N ALA A 57 7.67 6.92 -14.55
CA ALA A 57 8.98 6.46 -14.12
C ALA A 57 9.24 6.72 -12.62
N ALA A 58 8.78 7.87 -12.10
CA ALA A 58 8.84 8.17 -10.68
C ALA A 58 7.96 7.19 -9.86
N LYS A 59 6.72 6.94 -10.30
CA LYS A 59 5.82 5.96 -9.67
C LYS A 59 6.39 4.54 -9.70
N LYS A 60 7.01 4.12 -10.81
CA LYS A 60 7.70 2.83 -10.91
C LYS A 60 8.82 2.70 -9.87
N ARG A 61 9.61 3.77 -9.65
CA ARG A 61 10.67 3.82 -8.62
C ARG A 61 10.08 3.78 -7.21
N GLU A 62 8.99 4.50 -6.95
CA GLU A 62 8.27 4.45 -5.67
C GLU A 62 7.84 3.01 -5.34
N ILE A 63 7.21 2.33 -6.30
CA ILE A 63 6.79 0.93 -6.15
C ILE A 63 8.00 0.02 -5.91
N ALA A 64 9.07 0.16 -6.70
CA ALA A 64 10.28 -0.65 -6.50
C ALA A 64 10.87 -0.50 -5.08
N ASN A 65 10.79 0.70 -4.49
CA ASN A 65 11.22 0.94 -3.12
C ASN A 65 10.29 0.31 -2.09
N ILE A 66 8.97 0.33 -2.32
CA ILE A 66 8.00 -0.41 -1.50
C ILE A 66 8.39 -1.90 -1.48
N LEU A 67 8.60 -2.50 -2.65
CA LEU A 67 8.92 -3.94 -2.76
C LEU A 67 10.22 -4.33 -2.05
N ARG A 68 11.19 -3.42 -1.89
CA ARG A 68 12.44 -3.69 -1.13
C ARG A 68 12.19 -3.87 0.37
N SER A 69 11.08 -3.35 0.90
CA SER A 69 10.71 -3.51 2.31
C SER A 69 10.06 -4.86 2.59
N TYR A 70 9.58 -5.55 1.55
CA TYR A 70 8.97 -6.87 1.62
C TYR A 70 10.01 -7.95 1.33
N THR A 71 10.57 -8.51 2.40
CA THR A 71 11.66 -9.49 2.32
C THR A 71 11.28 -10.84 2.92
N GLY A 72 10.16 -10.92 3.65
CA GLY A 72 9.69 -12.10 4.34
C GLY A 72 9.03 -13.10 3.40
N TYR A 73 9.11 -14.38 3.76
CA TYR A 73 8.33 -15.42 3.06
C TYR A 73 6.85 -15.35 3.44
N TYR A 74 6.49 -14.80 4.60
CA TYR A 74 5.09 -14.71 5.03
C TYR A 74 4.41 -13.39 4.64
N ASP A 75 5.13 -12.47 4.01
CA ASP A 75 4.62 -11.14 3.64
C ASP A 75 3.37 -11.21 2.75
N LEU A 76 3.36 -12.11 1.76
CA LEU A 76 2.17 -12.40 0.94
C LEU A 76 0.94 -12.71 1.79
N PHE A 77 1.09 -13.66 2.72
CA PHE A 77 -0.01 -14.12 3.55
C PHE A 77 -0.43 -13.04 4.54
N SER A 78 0.54 -12.37 5.17
CA SER A 78 0.29 -11.29 6.11
C SER A 78 -0.52 -10.16 5.47
N GLU A 79 -0.15 -9.73 4.27
CA GLU A 79 -0.86 -8.65 3.57
C GLU A 79 -2.26 -9.07 3.12
N LEU A 80 -2.43 -10.27 2.58
CA LEU A 80 -3.75 -10.79 2.20
C LEU A 80 -4.68 -10.92 3.42
N ILE A 81 -4.20 -11.55 4.48
CA ILE A 81 -4.97 -11.80 5.70
C ILE A 81 -5.29 -10.48 6.42
N GLN A 82 -4.34 -9.54 6.45
CA GLN A 82 -4.56 -8.24 7.08
C GLN A 82 -5.62 -7.42 6.35
N ASN A 83 -5.59 -7.40 5.01
CA ASN A 83 -6.64 -6.74 4.23
C ASN A 83 -8.03 -7.35 4.50
N ALA A 84 -8.11 -8.68 4.60
CA ALA A 84 -9.34 -9.39 4.92
C ALA A 84 -9.82 -9.09 6.36
N LEU A 85 -8.93 -9.09 7.34
CA LEU A 85 -9.22 -8.73 8.74
C LEU A 85 -9.75 -7.29 8.83
N ASP A 86 -9.06 -6.33 8.22
CA ASP A 86 -9.50 -4.93 8.20
C ASP A 86 -10.88 -4.77 7.54
N ALA A 87 -11.20 -5.59 6.53
CA ALA A 87 -12.48 -5.53 5.82
C ALA A 87 -13.64 -6.08 6.65
N VAL A 88 -13.44 -7.21 7.36
CA VAL A 88 -14.47 -7.81 8.21
C VAL A 88 -14.68 -7.01 9.49
N GLU A 89 -13.62 -6.42 10.07
CA GLU A 89 -13.69 -5.52 11.23
C GLU A 89 -14.50 -4.27 10.86
N ARG A 90 -14.23 -3.66 9.71
CA ARG A 90 -14.99 -2.48 9.25
C ARG A 90 -16.46 -2.78 9.03
N ARG A 91 -16.81 -3.95 8.47
CA ARG A 91 -18.22 -4.35 8.35
C ARG A 91 -18.86 -4.61 9.70
N LEU A 92 -18.10 -5.16 10.66
CA LEU A 92 -18.60 -5.40 12.01
C LEU A 92 -18.99 -4.09 12.72
N GLU A 93 -18.26 -3.01 12.46
CA GLU A 93 -18.56 -1.66 12.98
C GLU A 93 -19.88 -1.08 12.45
N GLU A 94 -20.46 -1.65 11.39
CA GLU A 94 -21.76 -1.23 10.85
C GLU A 94 -22.97 -1.77 11.66
N ASP A 95 -22.72 -2.63 12.67
CA ASP A 95 -23.72 -3.21 13.58
C ASP A 95 -24.90 -3.89 12.84
N GLU A 96 -24.59 -4.57 11.74
CA GLU A 96 -25.56 -5.28 10.91
C GLU A 96 -26.10 -6.53 11.63
N ALA A 97 -27.42 -6.59 11.80
CA ALA A 97 -28.06 -7.70 12.50
C ALA A 97 -27.80 -9.06 11.83
N GLY A 98 -27.21 -9.99 12.58
CA GLY A 98 -26.93 -11.35 12.11
C GLY A 98 -25.64 -11.49 11.30
N TYR A 99 -24.89 -10.41 11.10
CA TYR A 99 -23.57 -10.50 10.48
C TYR A 99 -22.58 -11.25 11.38
N ALA A 100 -21.84 -12.19 10.79
CA ALA A 100 -20.75 -12.90 11.44
C ALA A 100 -19.50 -12.83 10.54
N PRO A 101 -18.38 -12.24 11.02
CA PRO A 101 -17.18 -12.09 10.22
C PRO A 101 -16.55 -13.44 9.89
N ARG A 102 -16.18 -13.63 8.62
CA ARG A 102 -15.60 -14.86 8.08
C ARG A 102 -14.52 -14.53 7.06
N ILE A 103 -13.41 -15.27 7.17
CA ILE A 103 -12.30 -15.24 6.21
C ILE A 103 -12.01 -16.68 5.81
N TRP A 104 -11.96 -16.94 4.52
CA TRP A 104 -11.55 -18.20 3.92
C TRP A 104 -10.17 -18.03 3.32
N ILE A 105 -9.26 -18.97 3.64
CA ILE A 105 -7.90 -19.00 3.11
C ILE A 105 -7.73 -20.32 2.38
N GLU A 106 -7.54 -20.24 1.07
CA GLU A 106 -7.31 -21.38 0.20
C GLU A 106 -5.87 -21.35 -0.30
N ILE A 107 -5.17 -22.49 -0.17
CA ILE A 107 -3.78 -22.64 -0.59
C ILE A 107 -3.73 -23.86 -1.51
N ASP A 108 -3.62 -23.60 -2.81
CA ASP A 108 -3.54 -24.65 -3.84
C ASP A 108 -2.07 -24.91 -4.18
N LEU A 109 -1.52 -25.99 -3.62
CA LEU A 109 -0.13 -26.39 -3.83
C LEU A 109 0.15 -26.78 -5.28
N GLY A 110 -0.84 -27.29 -6.01
CA GLY A 110 -0.70 -27.75 -7.40
C GLY A 110 -0.71 -26.59 -8.39
N LYS A 111 -1.57 -25.60 -8.17
CA LYS A 111 -1.63 -24.37 -8.99
C LYS A 111 -0.65 -23.30 -8.54
N HIS A 112 -0.01 -23.48 -7.38
CA HIS A 112 0.77 -22.46 -6.70
C HIS A 112 -0.03 -21.15 -6.51
N GLU A 113 -1.26 -21.28 -6.03
CA GLU A 113 -2.18 -20.16 -5.80
C GLU A 113 -2.46 -20.00 -4.30
N VAL A 114 -2.44 -18.75 -3.84
CA VAL A 114 -2.96 -18.36 -2.52
C VAL A 114 -4.15 -17.47 -2.75
N ARG A 115 -5.29 -17.83 -2.17
CA ARG A 115 -6.53 -17.05 -2.24
C ARG A 115 -7.04 -16.75 -0.84
N VAL A 116 -7.42 -15.50 -0.62
CA VAL A 116 -8.10 -15.07 0.60
C VAL A 116 -9.41 -14.42 0.20
N THR A 117 -10.50 -14.91 0.79
CA THR A 117 -11.85 -14.41 0.61
C THR A 117 -12.39 -13.95 1.95
N ASP A 118 -13.03 -12.79 2.01
CA ASP A 118 -13.68 -12.26 3.20
C ASP A 118 -15.11 -11.85 2.89
N ASN A 119 -15.99 -11.91 3.89
CA ASN A 119 -17.36 -11.39 3.81
C ASN A 119 -17.49 -9.96 4.36
N GLY A 120 -16.42 -9.16 4.28
CA GLY A 120 -16.34 -7.82 4.85
C GLY A 120 -17.05 -6.75 4.01
N CYS A 121 -16.54 -5.51 4.09
CA CYS A 121 -17.18 -4.34 3.48
C CYS A 121 -17.12 -4.25 1.94
N GLY A 122 -16.32 -5.09 1.28
CA GLY A 122 -16.07 -4.98 -0.15
C GLY A 122 -15.39 -3.65 -0.55
N MET A 123 -15.36 -3.37 -1.85
CA MET A 123 -14.84 -2.14 -2.43
C MET A 123 -15.87 -1.50 -3.36
N SER A 124 -16.04 -0.19 -3.25
CA SER A 124 -16.76 0.59 -4.26
C SER A 124 -15.97 0.61 -5.58
N LEU A 125 -16.60 1.00 -6.69
CA LEU A 125 -15.92 1.10 -7.98
C LEU A 125 -14.70 2.04 -7.95
N GLU A 126 -14.80 3.15 -7.21
CA GLU A 126 -13.67 4.07 -7.05
C GLU A 126 -12.53 3.41 -6.28
N GLN A 127 -12.87 2.71 -5.18
CA GLN A 127 -11.88 2.01 -4.37
C GLN A 127 -11.17 0.91 -5.19
N PHE A 128 -11.95 0.14 -5.95
CA PHE A 128 -11.46 -0.90 -6.84
C PHE A 128 -10.55 -0.37 -7.96
N ARG A 129 -10.74 0.88 -8.41
CA ARG A 129 -9.85 1.50 -9.42
C ARG A 129 -8.53 1.99 -8.84
N GLN A 130 -8.50 2.28 -7.54
CA GLN A 130 -7.36 2.95 -6.90
C GLN A 130 -6.53 2.02 -6.01
N PHE A 131 -7.04 0.85 -5.57
CA PHE A 131 -6.41 0.04 -4.52
C PHE A 131 -4.96 -0.42 -4.81
N LEU A 132 -4.55 -0.58 -6.07
CA LEU A 132 -3.16 -0.90 -6.43
C LEU A 132 -2.23 0.31 -6.52
N SER A 133 -2.76 1.53 -6.38
CA SER A 133 -1.96 2.74 -6.47
C SER A 133 -1.09 2.90 -5.21
N PRO A 134 0.21 3.22 -5.36
CA PRO A 134 1.08 3.41 -4.21
C PRO A 134 0.62 4.61 -3.37
N SER A 135 0.82 4.49 -2.06
CA SER A 135 0.49 5.53 -1.06
C SER A 135 -1.01 5.87 -1.01
N PHE A 136 -1.85 4.99 -1.55
CA PHE A 136 -3.31 5.11 -1.49
C PHE A 136 -3.83 4.17 -0.38
N SER A 137 -4.45 4.74 0.65
CA SER A 137 -5.11 4.00 1.74
C SER A 137 -6.50 4.55 1.95
N PHE A 138 -7.52 3.69 1.99
CA PHE A 138 -8.90 4.08 2.31
C PHE A 138 -9.15 4.26 3.82
N LYS A 139 -8.08 4.28 4.62
CA LYS A 139 -8.15 4.35 6.09
C LYS A 139 -8.05 5.80 6.55
N ASN A 140 -9.16 6.36 7.01
CA ASN A 140 -9.23 7.70 7.61
C ASN A 140 -8.75 7.65 9.07
N GLY A 141 -7.43 7.65 9.31
CA GLY A 141 -6.82 8.00 10.60
C GLY A 141 -7.13 7.13 11.83
N GLN A 142 -8.04 6.16 11.76
CA GLN A 142 -8.36 5.25 12.86
C GLN A 142 -7.45 4.01 12.86
N SER A 143 -7.15 3.54 14.07
CA SER A 143 -6.18 2.49 14.43
C SER A 143 -6.58 1.11 13.90
N THR A 144 -6.51 0.93 12.58
CA THR A 144 -6.48 -0.40 11.95
C THR A 144 -5.04 -0.82 11.74
N ARG A 145 -4.78 -2.13 11.74
CA ARG A 145 -3.41 -2.66 11.61
C ARG A 145 -2.87 -2.24 10.23
N GLY A 146 -1.66 -1.66 10.16
CA GLY A 146 -1.02 -1.26 8.90
C GLY A 146 -1.49 0.09 8.34
N SER A 147 -0.61 1.08 8.38
CA SER A 147 -0.91 2.51 8.22
C SER A 147 -0.46 3.13 6.89
N LYS A 148 0.11 2.37 5.95
CA LYS A 148 0.88 2.96 4.83
C LYS A 148 0.21 2.92 3.45
N GLY A 149 -0.89 2.17 3.25
CA GLY A 149 -1.53 2.09 1.92
C GLY A 149 -0.62 1.48 0.83
N VAL A 150 0.27 0.55 1.22
CA VAL A 150 1.26 -0.07 0.32
C VAL A 150 1.07 -1.57 0.13
N GLY A 151 0.27 -2.23 0.98
CA GLY A 151 0.06 -3.67 0.96
C GLY A 151 -0.53 -4.17 -0.35
N ALA A 152 -1.62 -3.54 -0.81
CA ALA A 152 -2.22 -3.85 -2.10
C ALA A 152 -1.27 -3.56 -3.29
N THR A 153 -0.46 -2.50 -3.19
CA THR A 153 0.60 -2.25 -4.18
C THR A 153 1.62 -3.39 -4.20
N TYR A 154 2.03 -3.89 -3.03
CA TYR A 154 2.91 -5.06 -2.96
C TYR A 154 2.27 -6.30 -3.57
N LEU A 155 0.98 -6.58 -3.34
CA LEU A 155 0.30 -7.72 -3.95
C LEU A 155 0.25 -7.61 -5.49
N GLY A 156 -0.03 -6.43 -6.02
CA GLY A 156 -0.08 -6.22 -7.48
C GLY A 156 1.29 -6.29 -8.16
N TYR A 157 2.31 -5.66 -7.58
CA TYR A 157 3.63 -5.50 -8.22
C TYR A 157 4.72 -6.41 -7.69
N GLY A 158 4.49 -7.09 -6.56
CA GLY A 158 5.36 -8.12 -6.00
C GLY A 158 5.24 -9.46 -6.72
N PHE A 159 4.14 -9.67 -7.45
CA PHE A 159 3.80 -10.89 -8.18
C PHE A 159 3.41 -10.58 -9.63
N ASN A 160 3.26 -11.63 -10.44
CA ASN A 160 2.90 -11.49 -11.85
C ASN A 160 1.44 -11.77 -12.16
N SER A 161 0.68 -12.35 -11.24
CA SER A 161 -0.73 -12.67 -11.46
C SER A 161 -1.52 -12.41 -10.18
N LEU A 162 -2.37 -11.39 -10.24
CA LEU A 162 -3.33 -11.03 -9.20
C LEU A 162 -4.74 -11.05 -9.81
N HIS A 163 -5.67 -11.80 -9.21
CA HIS A 163 -7.09 -11.75 -9.54
C HIS A 163 -7.83 -11.23 -8.32
N VAL A 164 -8.62 -10.18 -8.51
CA VAL A 164 -9.47 -9.61 -7.45
C VAL A 164 -10.93 -9.66 -7.89
N SER A 165 -11.81 -10.01 -6.97
CA SER A 165 -13.25 -9.84 -7.08
C SER A 165 -13.76 -9.16 -5.83
N SER A 166 -14.65 -8.18 -5.98
CA SER A 166 -15.26 -7.49 -4.85
C SER A 166 -16.74 -7.26 -5.12
N ARG A 167 -17.54 -7.40 -4.08
CA ARG A 167 -18.99 -7.31 -4.14
C ARG A 167 -19.48 -6.33 -3.09
N GLN A 168 -20.36 -5.45 -3.54
CA GLN A 168 -21.19 -4.57 -2.72
C GLN A 168 -22.65 -4.66 -3.22
N PRO A 169 -23.64 -4.14 -2.46
CA PRO A 169 -25.04 -4.14 -2.91
C PRO A 169 -25.25 -3.51 -4.29
N GLU A 170 -24.40 -2.55 -4.67
CA GLU A 170 -24.44 -1.84 -5.95
C GLU A 170 -23.90 -2.67 -7.12
N GLY A 171 -23.15 -3.74 -6.86
CA GLY A 171 -22.66 -4.64 -7.89
C GLY A 171 -21.39 -5.42 -7.55
N VAL A 172 -20.94 -6.18 -8.55
CA VAL A 172 -19.72 -7.00 -8.49
C VAL A 172 -18.70 -6.44 -9.47
N PHE A 173 -17.47 -6.25 -8.99
CA PHE A 173 -16.32 -5.87 -9.80
C PHE A 173 -15.28 -6.98 -9.76
N SER A 174 -14.76 -7.38 -10.91
CA SER A 174 -13.72 -8.40 -11.01
C SER A 174 -12.72 -8.07 -12.11
N GLY A 175 -11.44 -8.33 -11.84
CA GLY A 175 -10.38 -8.09 -12.79
C GLY A 175 -9.07 -8.79 -12.45
N LYS A 176 -8.27 -8.98 -13.49
CA LYS A 176 -6.92 -9.55 -13.41
C LYS A 176 -5.86 -8.50 -13.69
N PHE A 177 -4.79 -8.56 -12.93
CA PHE A 177 -3.61 -7.72 -13.07
C PHE A 177 -2.40 -8.63 -13.29
N GLU A 178 -1.89 -8.60 -14.52
CA GLU A 178 -0.84 -9.49 -14.99
C GLU A 178 0.47 -8.74 -15.22
N ASN A 179 1.61 -9.42 -15.09
CA ASN A 179 2.97 -8.91 -15.33
C ASN A 179 3.43 -7.76 -14.42
N GLY A 180 2.83 -7.61 -13.23
CA GLY A 180 3.21 -6.59 -12.25
C GLY A 180 4.70 -6.60 -11.90
N ARG A 181 5.22 -7.75 -11.44
CA ARG A 181 6.63 -7.89 -11.07
C ARG A 181 7.57 -7.74 -12.26
N ASN A 182 7.25 -8.37 -13.38
CA ASN A 182 8.05 -8.28 -14.60
C ASN A 182 8.18 -6.82 -15.07
N TRP A 183 7.09 -6.05 -15.00
CA TRP A 183 7.14 -4.63 -15.35
C TRP A 183 8.06 -3.85 -14.43
N ILE A 184 8.03 -4.08 -13.11
CA ILE A 184 8.94 -3.39 -12.18
C ILE A 184 10.41 -3.71 -12.46
N GLU A 185 10.72 -4.98 -12.75
CA GLU A 185 12.09 -5.44 -13.03
C GLU A 185 12.61 -5.04 -14.42
N ASP A 186 11.72 -4.70 -15.35
CA ASP A 186 12.09 -4.34 -16.71
C ASP A 186 12.86 -3.01 -16.78
N ARG A 187 14.17 -3.11 -16.98
CA ARG A 187 15.08 -1.97 -17.15
C ARG A 187 15.18 -1.50 -18.60
N LEU A 188 14.77 -2.33 -19.55
CA LEU A 188 14.90 -2.07 -20.99
C LEU A 188 13.65 -1.39 -21.57
N GLY A 189 12.55 -1.32 -20.81
CA GLY A 189 11.29 -0.73 -21.27
C GLY A 189 10.54 -1.60 -22.27
N THR A 190 10.79 -2.91 -22.23
CA THR A 190 10.21 -3.92 -23.13
C THR A 190 8.85 -4.43 -22.66
N ILE A 191 8.54 -4.33 -21.37
CA ILE A 191 7.30 -4.80 -20.79
C ILE A 191 6.31 -3.63 -20.73
N ALA A 192 5.15 -3.82 -21.37
CA ALA A 192 4.07 -2.85 -21.32
C ALA A 192 3.59 -2.65 -19.87
N ARG A 193 3.21 -1.42 -19.54
CA ARG A 193 2.65 -1.11 -18.22
C ARG A 193 1.39 -1.95 -17.97
N PRO A 194 1.34 -2.72 -16.87
CA PRO A 194 0.21 -3.58 -16.55
C PRO A 194 -1.04 -2.75 -16.25
N LYS A 195 -2.19 -3.34 -16.51
CA LYS A 195 -3.52 -2.77 -16.27
C LYS A 195 -4.42 -3.84 -15.70
N ILE A 196 -5.41 -3.45 -14.91
CA ILE A 196 -6.50 -4.35 -14.54
C ILE A 196 -7.37 -4.55 -15.79
N VAL A 197 -7.56 -5.81 -16.19
CA VAL A 197 -8.45 -6.21 -17.28
C VAL A 197 -9.68 -6.89 -16.66
N PRO A 198 -10.91 -6.57 -17.10
CA PRO A 198 -12.12 -7.25 -16.61
C PRO A 198 -12.00 -8.77 -16.73
N ALA A 199 -12.49 -9.47 -15.72
CA ALA A 199 -12.50 -10.93 -15.66
C ALA A 199 -13.80 -11.43 -15.04
N LEU A 200 -14.08 -12.73 -15.20
CA LEU A 200 -15.13 -13.38 -14.43
C LEU A 200 -14.83 -13.27 -12.93
N GLN A 201 -15.86 -13.26 -12.09
CA GLN A 201 -15.68 -13.27 -10.65
C GLN A 201 -14.96 -14.55 -10.21
N ILE A 202 -14.27 -14.49 -9.07
CA ILE A 202 -13.70 -15.66 -8.44
C ILE A 202 -14.85 -16.57 -7.95
N ASP A 203 -14.84 -17.83 -8.37
CA ASP A 203 -15.82 -18.83 -7.96
C ASP A 203 -15.55 -19.34 -6.53
N GLY A 204 -16.43 -20.21 -6.02
CA GLY A 204 -16.33 -20.76 -4.67
C GLY A 204 -17.01 -19.86 -3.65
N GLN A 205 -16.40 -19.69 -2.48
CA GLN A 205 -16.98 -19.00 -1.32
C GLN A 205 -17.44 -17.58 -1.65
N PHE A 206 -16.77 -16.90 -2.58
CA PHE A 206 -17.13 -15.55 -3.01
C PHE A 206 -18.49 -15.47 -3.72
N SER A 207 -18.92 -16.54 -4.40
CA SER A 207 -20.16 -16.54 -5.19
C SER A 207 -21.41 -16.42 -4.33
N ASP A 208 -21.35 -16.93 -3.10
CA ASP A 208 -22.46 -16.97 -2.16
C ASP A 208 -22.49 -15.76 -1.21
N LEU A 209 -21.52 -14.85 -1.33
CA LEU A 209 -21.47 -13.65 -0.50
C LEU A 209 -22.47 -12.61 -0.99
N ASP A 210 -23.04 -11.89 -0.03
CA ASP A 210 -23.81 -10.67 -0.26
C ASP A 210 -22.88 -9.46 -0.42
N ARG A 211 -21.77 -9.44 0.32
CA ARG A 211 -20.72 -8.42 0.30
C ARG A 211 -19.37 -9.04 0.70
N GLY A 212 -18.29 -8.54 0.13
CA GLY A 212 -16.96 -9.05 0.46
C GLY A 212 -15.93 -8.86 -0.64
N THR A 213 -14.74 -9.39 -0.43
CA THR A 213 -13.64 -9.39 -1.41
C THR A 213 -12.96 -10.75 -1.47
N ALA A 214 -12.56 -11.16 -2.67
CA ALA A 214 -11.67 -12.29 -2.91
C ALA A 214 -10.43 -11.80 -3.64
N VAL A 215 -9.25 -12.17 -3.15
CA VAL A 215 -7.96 -11.88 -3.77
C VAL A 215 -7.21 -13.18 -3.94
N ALA A 216 -6.86 -13.51 -5.19
CA ALA A 216 -6.04 -14.67 -5.54
C ALA A 216 -4.71 -14.22 -6.16
N VAL A 217 -3.62 -14.78 -5.67
CA VAL A 217 -2.26 -14.54 -6.17
C VAL A 217 -1.67 -15.86 -6.63
N MET A 218 -1.27 -15.91 -7.90
CA MET A 218 -0.55 -17.07 -8.45
C MET A 218 0.95 -16.82 -8.38
N LEU A 219 1.70 -17.79 -7.85
CA LEU A 219 3.15 -17.72 -7.70
C LEU A 219 3.83 -18.19 -8.98
N ASN A 220 3.84 -17.31 -9.99
CA ASN A 220 4.49 -17.57 -11.27
C ASN A 220 5.54 -16.51 -11.63
N GLY A 221 6.60 -16.97 -12.32
CA GLY A 221 7.66 -16.12 -12.85
C GLY A 221 8.87 -15.93 -11.93
N ALA A 222 9.79 -15.10 -12.42
CA ALA A 222 11.05 -14.81 -11.75
C ALA A 222 10.91 -13.63 -10.77
N ASN A 223 11.84 -13.53 -9.82
CA ASN A 223 11.95 -12.40 -8.88
C ASN A 223 10.75 -12.16 -7.94
N ILE A 224 9.84 -13.12 -7.83
CA ILE A 224 8.78 -13.11 -6.81
C ILE A 224 9.26 -13.75 -5.50
N ARG A 225 8.60 -13.42 -4.38
CA ARG A 225 8.81 -14.08 -3.08
C ARG A 225 7.47 -14.16 -2.34
N PRO A 226 7.02 -15.36 -1.93
CA PRO A 226 7.62 -16.68 -2.19
C PRO A 226 7.56 -17.08 -3.68
N LYS A 227 8.50 -17.95 -4.11
CA LYS A 227 8.50 -18.54 -5.46
C LYS A 227 7.67 -19.82 -5.55
N ASN A 228 7.57 -20.55 -4.44
CA ASN A 228 6.92 -21.85 -4.38
C ASN A 228 6.39 -22.08 -2.97
N LEU A 229 5.19 -22.65 -2.88
CA LEU A 229 4.53 -23.04 -1.63
C LEU A 229 5.16 -24.28 -0.97
N SER A 230 5.95 -25.09 -1.69
CA SER A 230 6.64 -26.25 -1.12
C SER A 230 7.71 -25.86 -0.09
N TRP A 231 8.22 -24.63 -0.13
CA TRP A 231 9.22 -24.11 0.82
C TRP A 231 8.76 -24.20 2.27
N TYR A 232 7.44 -24.09 2.52
CA TYR A 232 6.85 -24.12 3.85
C TYR A 232 6.69 -25.54 4.41
N GLN A 233 6.87 -26.57 3.57
CA GLN A 233 6.74 -28.00 3.93
C GLN A 233 5.39 -28.39 4.54
N ALA A 234 4.38 -27.52 4.46
CA ALA A 234 3.01 -27.80 4.86
C ALA A 234 2.24 -28.42 3.69
N VAL A 235 1.67 -29.60 3.92
CA VAL A 235 0.93 -30.39 2.93
C VAL A 235 -0.54 -30.58 3.31
N SER A 236 -0.95 -30.05 4.47
CA SER A 236 -2.32 -30.16 4.98
C SER A 236 -2.83 -28.82 5.49
N ALA A 237 -4.16 -28.65 5.49
CA ALA A 237 -4.82 -27.44 5.99
C ALA A 237 -4.47 -27.14 7.46
N THR A 238 -4.33 -28.18 8.30
CA THR A 238 -3.95 -28.02 9.71
C THR A 238 -2.53 -27.48 9.87
N GLN A 239 -1.56 -27.96 9.07
CA GLN A 239 -0.19 -27.43 9.09
C GLN A 239 -0.14 -25.99 8.61
N TRP A 240 -0.84 -25.68 7.52
CA TRP A 240 -0.95 -24.32 7.01
C TRP A 240 -1.58 -23.38 8.04
N LEU A 241 -2.68 -23.79 8.68
CA LEU A 241 -3.31 -23.02 9.74
C LEU A 241 -2.33 -22.73 10.89
N ALA A 242 -1.56 -23.72 11.32
CA ALA A 242 -0.55 -23.53 12.36
C ALA A 242 0.51 -22.49 11.93
N LEU A 243 1.08 -22.63 10.72
CA LEU A 243 2.06 -21.69 10.19
C LEU A 243 1.50 -20.27 10.09
N LEU A 244 0.31 -20.11 9.51
CA LEU A 244 -0.31 -18.81 9.34
C LEU A 244 -0.60 -18.15 10.69
N ARG A 245 -1.01 -18.91 11.70
CA ARG A 245 -1.19 -18.36 13.05
C ARG A 245 0.14 -17.91 13.66
N ILE A 246 1.23 -18.64 13.45
CA ILE A 246 2.53 -18.28 14.02
C ILE A 246 3.12 -17.02 13.34
N PHE A 247 3.01 -16.93 12.01
CA PHE A 247 3.78 -15.98 11.22
C PHE A 247 2.99 -14.81 10.62
N THR A 248 1.67 -14.78 10.81
CA THR A 248 0.80 -13.73 10.24
C THR A 248 -0.13 -13.14 11.31
N PRO A 249 -0.83 -12.03 11.02
CA PRO A 249 -1.81 -11.45 11.94
C PRO A 249 -2.96 -12.37 12.33
N LEU A 250 -3.11 -13.52 11.65
CA LEU A 250 -4.10 -14.54 11.99
C LEU A 250 -3.94 -15.05 13.43
N GLY A 251 -2.74 -15.28 13.96
CA GLY A 251 -2.59 -15.90 15.29
C GLY A 251 -2.39 -14.93 16.44
N GLY A 252 -2.93 -13.71 16.36
CA GLY A 252 -2.75 -12.65 17.36
C GLY A 252 -2.87 -13.12 18.82
N LEU A 253 -2.11 -12.49 19.72
CA LEU A 253 -2.28 -12.65 21.17
C LEU A 253 -3.49 -11.82 21.63
N TYR A 254 -4.55 -12.50 22.04
CA TYR A 254 -5.76 -11.87 22.60
C TYR A 254 -5.59 -11.74 24.12
N ILE A 255 -5.26 -10.54 24.59
CA ILE A 255 -4.91 -10.23 25.99
C ILE A 255 -6.12 -10.38 26.93
N ASP A 256 -7.34 -10.41 26.41
CA ASP A 256 -8.59 -10.66 27.15
C ASP A 256 -8.97 -12.15 27.29
N GLY A 257 -8.15 -13.06 26.74
CA GLY A 257 -7.88 -14.36 27.35
C GLY A 257 -9.04 -15.33 27.56
N SER A 258 -9.92 -15.56 26.58
CA SER A 258 -10.86 -16.69 26.71
C SER A 258 -11.23 -17.46 25.43
N SER A 259 -11.05 -16.92 24.23
CA SER A 259 -11.13 -17.70 22.96
C SER A 259 -10.62 -16.89 21.75
N ALA A 260 -10.27 -17.57 20.65
CA ALA A 260 -10.06 -16.90 19.37
C ALA A 260 -11.43 -16.42 18.83
N PRO A 261 -11.54 -15.21 18.22
CA PRO A 261 -12.83 -14.65 17.80
C PRO A 261 -13.46 -15.34 16.58
N TRP A 262 -12.91 -16.45 16.10
CA TRP A 262 -13.46 -17.26 15.02
C TRP A 262 -13.38 -18.76 15.33
N LYS A 263 -14.36 -19.50 14.82
CA LYS A 263 -14.37 -20.97 14.84
C LYS A 263 -13.75 -21.49 13.53
N TYR A 264 -12.75 -22.35 13.65
CA TYR A 264 -12.24 -23.11 12.50
C TYR A 264 -13.27 -24.17 12.12
N ASP A 265 -13.90 -24.01 10.96
CA ASP A 265 -14.82 -25.00 10.41
C ASP A 265 -14.11 -25.87 9.36
N ARG A 266 -14.15 -27.19 9.55
CA ARG A 266 -13.47 -28.20 8.71
C ARG A 266 -14.31 -28.67 7.52
N THR A 267 -15.43 -28.02 7.24
CA THR A 267 -16.43 -28.45 6.24
C THR A 267 -15.92 -28.63 4.80
N TYR A 268 -14.68 -28.23 4.49
CA TYR A 268 -14.12 -28.27 3.13
C TYR A 268 -12.77 -29.01 3.01
N GLU A 269 -12.37 -29.83 3.99
CA GLU A 269 -11.26 -30.78 3.81
C GLU A 269 -11.69 -31.87 2.79
N ARG A 270 -11.30 -31.71 1.52
CA ARG A 270 -11.31 -32.76 0.49
C ARG A 270 -9.90 -32.99 -0.02
#